data_AF-A0A127SFM7-F1
#
_entry.id   AF-A0A127SFM7-F1
#
_cell.length_a   1.000
_cell.length_b   1.000
_cell.length_c   1.000
_cell.angle_alpha   90.00
_cell.angle_beta   90.00
_cell.angle_gamma   90.00
#
_symmetry.space_group_name_H-M   'P 1'
#
loop_
_entity.id
_entity.type
_entity.pdbx_description
1 polymer ?
#
loop_
_entity_poly.entity_id
_entity_poly.type
_entity_poly.pdbx_seq_one_letter_code
_entity_poly.pdbx_strand_id
1 'polypeptide(L)'
;MLSLNLPAFDAKIAARNGKNVIFDVIRRRYVALTPEEWVRQHFVHFLLAHKGYPQALMANEVQVQLNGTKKRCDTVLYRRDLTARMIVEYKAPEIEITQKVFDQ
;
A
#
# COMPACT_ATOMS: atom_id res chain seq x y z
N MET A 1 7.79 11.51 10.41
CA MET A 1 7.87 10.06 10.16
C MET A 1 9.28 9.74 9.69
N LEU A 2 9.71 8.48 9.79
CA LEU A 2 11.04 8.03 9.37
C LEU A 2 11.24 8.26 7.86
N SER A 3 12.44 8.69 7.47
CA SER A 3 12.85 8.70 6.06
C SER A 3 13.06 7.27 5.59
N LEU A 4 12.34 6.85 4.55
CA LEU A 4 12.47 5.51 3.98
C LEU A 4 13.55 5.48 2.89
N ASN A 5 14.09 4.30 2.59
CA ASN A 5 14.95 4.09 1.43
C ASN A 5 14.10 3.96 0.14
N LEU A 6 13.23 4.94 -0.09
CA LEU A 6 12.33 5.05 -1.24
C LEU A 6 12.32 6.51 -1.71
N PRO A 7 12.08 6.78 -3.01
CA PRO A 7 11.97 8.14 -3.50
C PRO A 7 10.91 8.93 -2.72
N ALA A 8 11.20 10.19 -2.42
CA ALA A 8 10.23 11.09 -1.82
C ALA A 8 9.07 11.35 -2.80
N PHE A 9 7.89 11.61 -2.25
CA PHE A 9 6.74 12.11 -2.99
C PHE A 9 6.05 13.22 -2.19
N ASP A 10 5.24 14.02 -2.86
CA ASP A 10 4.45 15.08 -2.21
C ASP A 10 3.29 14.47 -1.39
N ALA A 11 3.60 14.08 -0.16
CA ALA A 11 2.68 13.42 0.74
C ALA A 11 1.62 14.39 1.26
N LYS A 12 0.38 14.21 0.80
CA LYS A 12 -0.77 14.99 1.26
C LYS A 12 -1.24 14.53 2.63
N ILE A 13 -0.61 15.06 3.67
CA ILE A 13 -0.94 14.81 5.08
C ILE A 13 -1.86 15.91 5.60
N ALA A 14 -2.88 15.53 6.37
CA ALA A 14 -3.75 16.46 7.08
C ALA A 14 -4.03 15.98 8.50
N ALA A 15 -4.42 16.89 9.40
CA ALA A 15 -4.92 16.55 10.72
C ALA A 15 -6.45 16.53 10.70
N ARG A 16 -7.07 15.45 11.20
CA ARG A 16 -8.51 15.32 11.39
C ARG A 16 -8.79 14.74 12.77
N ASN A 17 -9.58 15.43 13.59
CA ASN A 17 -9.92 15.01 14.95
C ASN A 17 -8.69 14.65 15.80
N GLY A 18 -7.62 15.45 15.70
CA GLY A 18 -6.36 15.23 16.42
C GLY A 18 -5.51 14.05 15.91
N LYS A 19 -5.89 13.40 14.80
CA LYS A 19 -5.14 12.31 14.17
C LYS A 19 -4.62 12.71 12.81
N ASN A 20 -3.40 12.31 12.48
CA ASN A 20 -2.85 12.50 11.14
C ASN A 20 -3.49 11.50 10.17
N VAL A 21 -3.83 12.00 8.99
CA VAL A 21 -4.34 11.23 7.86
C VAL A 21 -3.53 11.55 6.62
N ILE A 22 -3.43 10.59 5.69
CA ILE A 22 -2.75 10.74 4.40
C ILE A 22 -3.71 10.40 3.28
N PHE A 23 -3.62 11.10 2.14
CA PHE A 23 -4.43 10.80 0.98
C PHE A 23 -3.88 9.57 0.24
N ASP A 24 -4.67 8.50 0.18
CA ASP A 24 -4.38 7.33 -0.65
C ASP A 24 -4.91 7.58 -2.07
N VAL A 25 -4.00 7.69 -3.04
CA VAL A 25 -4.34 7.97 -4.43
C VAL A 25 -5.10 6.83 -5.12
N ILE A 26 -4.86 5.58 -4.72
CA ILE A 26 -5.53 4.39 -5.26
C ILE A 26 -6.97 4.32 -4.74
N ARG A 27 -7.17 4.51 -3.43
CA ARG A 27 -8.50 4.49 -2.78
C ARG A 27 -9.27 5.82 -2.92
N ARG A 28 -8.59 6.88 -3.38
CA ARG A 28 -9.11 8.25 -3.55
C ARG A 28 -9.75 8.84 -2.29
N ARG A 29 -9.15 8.58 -1.13
CA ARG A 29 -9.64 9.08 0.17
C ARG A 29 -8.50 9.26 1.16
N TYR A 30 -8.75 10.06 2.19
CA TYR A 30 -7.85 10.15 3.34
C TYR A 30 -8.01 8.91 4.23
N VAL A 31 -6.88 8.34 4.65
CA VAL A 31 -6.78 7.18 5.55
C VAL A 31 -5.90 7.52 6.74
N ALA A 32 -6.02 6.77 7.84
CA ALA A 32 -5.19 6.98 9.02
C ALA A 32 -3.69 6.81 8.66
N LEU A 33 -2.87 7.79 9.04
CA LEU A 33 -1.44 7.76 8.76
C LEU A 33 -0.72 6.91 9.82
N THR A 34 -0.72 5.60 9.62
CA THR A 34 0.05 4.64 10.44
C THR A 34 1.47 4.46 9.88
N PRO A 35 2.42 3.91 10.65
CA PRO A 35 3.77 3.60 10.14
C PRO A 35 3.75 2.65 8.94
N GLU A 36 2.88 1.64 8.94
CA GLU A 36 2.69 0.73 7.79
C GLU A 36 2.08 1.45 6.59
N GLU A 37 1.07 2.31 6.81
CA GLU A 37 0.47 3.11 5.74
C GLU A 37 1.48 4.09 5.12
N TRP A 38 2.42 4.61 5.92
CA TRP A 38 3.53 5.43 5.41
C TRP A 38 4.39 4.65 4.41
N VAL A 39 4.72 3.40 4.72
CA VAL A 39 5.45 2.50 3.80
C VAL A 39 4.62 2.21 2.56
N ARG A 40 3.33 1.87 2.73
CA ARG A 40 2.39 1.61 1.62
C ARG A 40 2.33 2.78 0.65
N GLN A 41 2.13 4.00 1.15
CA GLN A 41 2.02 5.18 0.28
C GLN A 41 3.33 5.48 -0.47
N HIS A 42 4.50 5.38 0.18
CA HIS A 42 5.78 5.54 -0.53
C HIS A 42 5.96 4.50 -1.63
N PHE A 43 5.65 3.24 -1.34
CA PHE A 43 5.83 2.17 -2.30
C PHE A 43 4.85 2.26 -3.47
N VAL A 44 3.59 2.62 -3.21
CA VAL A 44 2.59 2.92 -4.25
C VAL A 44 3.08 4.04 -5.16
N HIS A 45 3.55 5.16 -4.60
CA HIS A 45 4.07 6.28 -5.40
C HIS A 45 5.35 5.90 -6.17
N PHE A 46 6.19 5.03 -5.62
CA PHE A 46 7.31 4.44 -6.34
C PHE A 46 6.85 3.61 -7.56
N LEU A 47 5.84 2.75 -7.40
CA LEU A 47 5.28 1.96 -8.49
C LEU A 47 4.67 2.83 -9.59
N LEU A 48 3.94 3.88 -9.21
CA LEU A 48 3.30 4.80 -10.14
C LEU A 48 4.33 5.69 -10.87
N ALA A 49 5.15 6.43 -10.13
CA ALA A 49 5.99 7.50 -10.69
C ALA A 49 7.34 7.00 -11.21
N HIS A 50 7.90 5.93 -10.64
CA HIS A 50 9.25 5.46 -10.97
C HIS A 50 9.26 4.12 -11.71
N LYS A 51 8.24 3.29 -11.54
CA LYS A 51 8.08 2.03 -12.32
C LYS A 51 7.06 2.13 -13.44
N GLY A 52 6.32 3.23 -13.52
CA GLY A 52 5.38 3.49 -14.62
C GLY A 52 4.17 2.55 -14.64
N TYR A 53 3.81 1.94 -13.51
CA TYR A 53 2.60 1.13 -13.44
C TYR A 53 1.36 2.04 -13.45
N PRO A 54 0.39 1.80 -14.34
CA PRO A 54 -0.83 2.60 -14.35
C PRO A 54 -1.64 2.41 -13.06
N GLN A 55 -2.10 3.51 -12.48
CA GLN A 55 -2.99 3.47 -11.31
C GLN A 55 -4.23 2.59 -11.53
N ALA A 56 -4.78 2.57 -12.75
CA ALA A 56 -5.96 1.76 -13.09
C ALA A 56 -5.73 0.25 -12.99
N LEU A 57 -4.47 -0.21 -12.94
CA LEU A 57 -4.09 -1.61 -12.75
C LEU A 57 -3.69 -1.90 -11.30
N MET A 58 -3.83 -0.95 -10.39
CA MET A 58 -3.50 -1.12 -8.99
C MET A 58 -4.75 -0.97 -8.12
N ALA A 59 -4.85 -1.79 -7.09
CA ALA A 59 -5.90 -1.67 -6.09
C ALA A 59 -5.35 -1.96 -4.70
N ASN A 60 -5.78 -1.16 -3.72
CA ASN A 60 -5.38 -1.30 -2.32
C ASN A 60 -6.55 -1.85 -1.49
N GLU A 61 -6.27 -2.64 -0.44
CA GLU A 61 -7.26 -3.30 0.44
C GLU A 61 -8.22 -4.20 -0.34
N VAL A 62 -7.69 -4.92 -1.31
CA VAL A 62 -8.52 -5.78 -2.16
C VAL A 62 -8.89 -7.03 -1.41
N GLN A 63 -10.19 -7.31 -1.36
CA GLN A 63 -10.67 -8.59 -0.88
C GLN A 63 -10.51 -9.65 -1.98
N VAL A 64 -9.79 -10.72 -1.67
CA VAL A 64 -9.52 -11.86 -2.52
C VAL A 64 -10.18 -13.10 -1.90
N GLN A 65 -10.84 -13.91 -2.72
CA GLN A 65 -11.33 -15.22 -2.28
C GLN A 65 -10.25 -16.27 -2.54
N LEU A 66 -9.77 -16.89 -1.48
CA LEU A 66 -8.78 -17.96 -1.53
C LEU A 66 -9.32 -19.15 -0.75
N ASN A 67 -9.55 -20.28 -1.43
CA ASN A 67 -10.02 -21.53 -0.82
C ASN A 67 -11.28 -21.33 0.05
N GLY A 68 -12.27 -20.59 -0.45
CA GLY A 68 -13.51 -20.28 0.27
C GLY A 68 -13.36 -19.25 1.41
N THR A 69 -12.14 -18.76 1.66
CA THR A 69 -11.86 -17.75 2.69
C THR A 69 -11.64 -16.39 2.04
N LYS A 70 -12.23 -15.36 2.65
CA LYS A 70 -12.06 -13.96 2.25
C LYS A 70 -10.79 -13.41 2.90
N LYS A 71 -9.70 -13.32 2.14
CA LYS A 71 -8.48 -12.64 2.56
C LYS A 71 -8.44 -11.23 1.99
N ARG A 72 -7.77 -10.31 2.68
CA ARG A 72 -7.54 -8.96 2.17
C ARG A 72 -6.05 -8.81 1.90
N CYS A 73 -5.72 -8.31 0.72
CA CYS A 73 -4.36 -7.95 0.37
C CYS A 73 -4.20 -6.43 0.42
N ASP A 74 -3.03 -6.00 0.85
CA ASP A 74 -2.71 -4.59 0.99
C ASP A 74 -2.70 -3.84 -0.35
N THR A 75 -1.93 -4.33 -1.33
CA THR A 75 -1.90 -3.83 -2.71
C THR A 75 -1.84 -5.00 -3.69
N VAL A 76 -2.67 -4.97 -4.73
CA VAL A 76 -2.59 -5.86 -5.88
C VAL A 76 -2.29 -5.04 -7.13
N LEU A 77 -1.32 -5.51 -7.91
CA LEU A 77 -1.05 -5.03 -9.27
C LEU A 77 -1.56 -6.08 -10.26
N TYR A 78 -2.42 -5.64 -11.18
CA TYR A 78 -3.02 -6.47 -12.21
C TYR A 78 -2.31 -6.33 -13.55
N ARG A 79 -2.45 -7.37 -14.39
CA ARG A 79 -2.27 -7.26 -15.83
C ARG A 79 -3.51 -6.61 -16.46
N ARG A 80 -3.43 -6.29 -17.75
CA ARG A 80 -4.55 -5.72 -18.51
C ARG A 80 -5.75 -6.66 -18.63
N ASP A 81 -5.52 -7.97 -18.49
CA ASP A 81 -6.57 -9.00 -18.44
C ASP A 81 -7.16 -9.20 -17.03
N LEU A 82 -6.81 -8.33 -16.08
CA LEU A 82 -7.21 -8.37 -14.67
C LEU A 82 -6.71 -9.59 -13.88
N THR A 83 -5.78 -10.37 -14.44
CA THR A 83 -5.06 -11.37 -13.64
C THR A 83 -4.08 -10.70 -12.69
N ALA A 84 -3.96 -11.22 -11.47
CA ALA A 84 -2.98 -10.72 -10.51
C ALA A 84 -1.55 -10.94 -11.05
N ARG A 85 -0.77 -9.86 -11.11
CA ARG A 85 0.65 -9.90 -11.47
C ARG A 85 1.55 -9.93 -10.24
N MET A 86 1.18 -9.17 -9.22
CA MET A 86 1.94 -9.02 -7.99
C MET A 86 1.00 -8.67 -6.84
N ILE A 87 1.27 -9.25 -5.68
CA ILE A 87 0.70 -8.83 -4.39
C ILE A 87 1.83 -8.21 -3.61
N VAL A 88 1.55 -7.10 -2.94
CA VAL A 88 2.50 -6.41 -2.08
C VAL A 88 1.85 -6.25 -0.72
N GLU A 89 2.49 -6.81 0.30
CA GLU A 89 2.11 -6.68 1.72
C GLU A 89 3.14 -5.79 2.42
N TYR A 90 2.66 -4.88 3.27
CA TYR A 90 3.53 -3.91 3.93
C TYR A 90 3.62 -4.16 5.42
N LYS A 91 4.70 -3.66 6.01
CA LYS A 91 4.90 -3.62 7.45
C LYS A 91 5.42 -2.26 7.86
N ALA A 92 5.25 -1.93 9.13
CA ALA A 92 5.89 -0.76 9.71
C ALA A 92 7.42 -0.86 9.58
N PRO A 93 8.16 0.25 9.41
CA PRO A 93 9.61 0.24 9.15
C PRO A 93 10.45 -0.54 10.17
N GLU A 94 10.00 -0.57 11.42
CA GLU A 94 10.66 -1.25 12.55
C GLU A 94 10.41 -2.77 12.60
N ILE A 95 9.51 -3.30 11.76
CA ILE A 95 9.17 -4.72 11.75
C ILE A 95 10.07 -5.46 10.76
N GLU A 96 10.90 -6.34 11.29
CA GLU A 96 11.73 -7.24 10.49
C GLU A 96 10.87 -8.29 9.77
N ILE A 97 11.14 -8.50 8.47
CA ILE A 97 10.44 -9.49 7.65
C ILE A 97 11.04 -10.87 7.90
N THR A 98 10.65 -11.48 9.02
CA THR A 98 10.96 -12.89 9.33
C THR A 98 9.97 -13.84 8.64
N GLN A 99 10.29 -15.14 8.58
CA GLN A 99 9.38 -16.16 8.03
C GLN A 99 8.01 -16.14 8.74
N LYS A 100 7.99 -15.94 10.06
CA LYS A 100 6.75 -15.82 10.84
C LYS A 100 5.91 -14.60 10.44
N VAL A 101 6.57 -13.47 10.11
CA VAL A 101 5.88 -12.27 9.62
C VAL A 101 5.36 -12.47 8.21
N PHE A 102 6.07 -13.26 7.40
CA PHE A 102 5.67 -13.60 6.04
C PHE A 102 4.47 -14.57 6.00
N ASP A 103 4.45 -15.58 6.87
CA ASP A 103 3.43 -16.65 6.87
C ASP A 103 2.06 -16.25 7.48
N GLN A 104 1.87 -14.98 7.84
CA GLN A 104 0.65 -14.49 8.50
C GLN A 104 -0.62 -14.52 7.62
#